data_AF-A0A6A6SLL8-F1
#
_entry.id   AF-A0A6A6SLL8-F1
#
_cell.length_a   1.000
_cell.length_b   1.000
_cell.length_c   1.000
_cell.angle_alpha   90.00
_cell.angle_beta   90.00
_cell.angle_gamma   90.00
#
_symmetry.space_group_name_H-M   'P 1'
#
loop_
_entity.id
_entity.type
_entity.pdbx_description
1 polymer ?
#
loop_
_entity_poly.entity_id
_entity_poly.type
_entity_poly.pdbx_seq_one_letter_code
_entity_poly.pdbx_strand_id
1 'polypeptide(L)'
;MRFWLHSESETIDFEQGYRDVENLQPLAKNDILDFFNQYIQPSSPSCAKITIHLIAQASTGGFAAAANDTALGNTAPTEECPDGSIAWTPVKIEDVRLWKASLHLSPAARPVKNLRAFEDFGSGV
;
A
#
# COMPACT_ATOMS: atom_id res chain seq x y z
N MET A 1 -6.54 -21.91 11.02
CA MET A 1 -6.02 -20.57 11.39
C MET A 1 -6.27 -19.53 10.28
N ARG A 2 -7.51 -19.39 9.78
CA ARG A 2 -7.94 -18.34 8.80
C ARG A 2 -9.05 -17.44 9.36
N PHE A 3 -9.72 -17.89 10.42
CA PHE A 3 -10.85 -17.22 11.05
C PHE A 3 -10.44 -15.98 11.86
N TRP A 4 -9.28 -16.02 12.54
CA TRP A 4 -8.81 -14.92 13.38
C TRP A 4 -8.58 -13.61 12.59
N LEU A 5 -8.06 -13.71 11.36
CA LEU A 5 -7.88 -12.57 10.45
C LEU A 5 -9.20 -11.86 10.08
N HIS A 6 -10.34 -12.57 10.04
CA HIS A 6 -11.64 -11.96 9.77
C HIS A 6 -12.21 -11.18 10.96
N SER A 7 -11.77 -11.51 12.17
CA SER A 7 -12.16 -10.78 13.39
C SER A 7 -11.32 -9.51 13.54
N GLU A 8 -10.02 -9.55 13.20
CA GLU A 8 -9.13 -8.39 13.25
C GLU A 8 -9.39 -7.36 12.15
N SER A 9 -9.94 -7.77 11.00
CA SER A 9 -10.26 -6.84 9.90
C SER A 9 -11.53 -6.02 10.14
N GLU A 10 -12.30 -6.30 11.20
CA GLU A 10 -13.60 -5.67 11.53
C GLU A 10 -14.69 -5.82 10.44
N THR A 11 -14.35 -6.43 9.29
CA THR A 11 -15.27 -6.69 8.17
C THR A 11 -16.12 -7.94 8.38
N ILE A 12 -15.66 -8.88 9.23
CA ILE A 12 -16.36 -10.12 9.60
C ILE A 12 -16.94 -10.84 8.37
N ASP A 13 -16.10 -11.02 7.35
CA ASP A 13 -16.51 -11.59 6.06
C ASP A 13 -16.08 -13.05 5.86
N PHE A 14 -16.76 -14.01 6.49
CA PHE A 14 -16.40 -15.43 6.37
C PHE A 14 -16.51 -16.02 4.94
N GLU A 15 -17.19 -15.31 4.04
CA GLU A 15 -17.45 -15.76 2.67
C GLU A 15 -16.58 -15.02 1.64
N GLN A 16 -15.62 -14.20 2.10
CA GLN A 16 -14.81 -13.34 1.25
C GLN A 16 -14.21 -14.12 0.07
N GLY A 17 -13.70 -15.33 0.31
CA GLY A 17 -13.13 -16.16 -0.76
C GLY A 17 -14.12 -16.54 -1.87
N TYR A 18 -15.40 -16.79 -1.56
CA TYR A 18 -16.41 -17.08 -2.58
C TYR A 18 -16.76 -15.83 -3.39
N ARG A 19 -16.92 -14.69 -2.72
CA ARG A 19 -17.20 -13.42 -3.39
C ARG A 19 -16.04 -12.93 -4.25
N ASP A 20 -14.82 -13.07 -3.76
CA ASP A 20 -13.63 -12.68 -4.51
C ASP A 20 -13.53 -13.52 -5.79
N VAL A 21 -13.79 -14.83 -5.74
CA VAL A 21 -13.82 -15.69 -6.95
C VAL A 21 -14.90 -15.23 -7.93
N GLU A 22 -16.11 -14.93 -7.45
CA GLU A 22 -17.21 -14.42 -8.28
C GLU A 22 -16.84 -13.08 -8.97
N ASN A 23 -16.21 -12.17 -8.24
CA ASN A 23 -15.77 -10.87 -8.74
C ASN A 23 -14.55 -10.95 -9.67
N LEU A 24 -13.65 -11.91 -9.45
CA LEU A 24 -12.45 -12.11 -10.26
C LEU A 24 -12.75 -12.84 -11.58
N GLN A 25 -13.77 -13.71 -11.62
CA GLN A 25 -14.12 -14.49 -12.82
C GLN A 25 -14.39 -13.64 -14.08
N PRO A 26 -15.16 -12.55 -14.04
CA PRO A 26 -15.44 -11.73 -15.24
C PRO A 26 -14.28 -10.82 -15.64
N LEU A 27 -13.22 -10.72 -14.83
CA LEU A 27 -12.17 -9.72 -15.01
C LEU A 27 -11.32 -10.04 -16.24
N ALA A 28 -11.27 -9.11 -17.19
CA ALA A 28 -10.51 -9.24 -18.41
C ALA A 28 -9.10 -8.67 -18.27
N LYS A 29 -8.22 -9.04 -19.21
CA LYS A 29 -6.84 -8.50 -19.27
C LYS A 29 -6.82 -6.97 -19.35
N ASN A 30 -7.77 -6.37 -20.09
CA ASN A 30 -7.85 -4.92 -20.22
C ASN A 30 -8.16 -4.25 -18.89
N ASP A 31 -9.04 -4.82 -18.06
CA ASP A 31 -9.36 -4.28 -16.74
C ASP A 31 -8.12 -4.23 -15.83
N ILE A 32 -7.26 -5.25 -15.92
CA ILE A 32 -5.98 -5.28 -15.19
C ILE A 32 -4.99 -4.25 -15.72
N LEU A 33 -4.93 -4.06 -17.04
CA LEU A 33 -4.08 -3.03 -17.64
C LEU A 33 -4.55 -1.62 -17.26
N ASP A 34 -5.86 -1.38 -17.28
CA ASP A 34 -6.46 -0.12 -16.86
C ASP A 34 -6.22 0.14 -15.38
N PHE A 35 -6.33 -0.87 -14.52
CA PHE A 35 -5.96 -0.77 -13.11
C PHE A 35 -4.48 -0.43 -12.91
N PHE A 36 -3.58 -1.12 -13.61
CA PHE A 36 -2.14 -0.86 -13.52
C PHE A 36 -1.81 0.56 -13.98
N ASN A 37 -2.37 0.98 -15.12
CA ASN A 37 -2.23 2.32 -15.65
C ASN A 37 -2.87 3.35 -14.71
N GLN A 38 -3.96 3.06 -14.02
CA GLN A 38 -4.52 4.06 -13.12
C GLN A 38 -3.71 4.18 -11.82
N TYR A 39 -3.33 3.08 -11.17
CA TYR A 39 -2.87 3.15 -9.77
C TYR A 39 -1.39 2.79 -9.55
N ILE A 40 -0.76 2.09 -10.48
CA ILE A 40 0.60 1.55 -10.28
C ILE A 40 1.62 2.28 -11.16
N GLN A 41 1.28 2.64 -12.39
CA GLN A 41 2.25 3.24 -13.30
C GLN A 41 2.83 4.54 -12.69
N PRO A 42 4.17 4.74 -12.71
CA PRO A 42 4.80 5.90 -12.08
C PRO A 42 4.36 7.25 -12.65
N SER A 43 3.97 7.26 -13.92
CA SER A 43 3.46 8.43 -14.65
C SER A 43 2.02 8.81 -14.27
N SER A 44 1.29 7.94 -13.55
CA SER A 44 -0.11 8.19 -13.23
C SER A 44 -0.26 9.20 -12.09
N PRO A 45 -1.20 10.16 -12.19
CA PRO A 45 -1.46 11.12 -11.13
C PRO A 45 -2.03 10.50 -9.85
N SER A 46 -2.60 9.29 -9.90
CA SER A 46 -3.10 8.57 -8.70
C SER A 46 -2.12 7.54 -8.14
N CYS A 47 -0.91 7.44 -8.69
CA CYS A 47 0.13 6.61 -8.11
C CYS A 47 0.56 7.18 -6.75
N ALA A 48 0.39 6.39 -5.69
CA ALA A 48 0.84 6.73 -4.34
C ALA A 48 1.93 5.73 -3.89
N LYS A 49 3.18 6.20 -3.80
CA LYS A 49 4.36 5.38 -3.46
C LYS A 49 4.99 5.84 -2.14
N ILE A 50 5.34 4.90 -1.28
CA ILE A 50 6.17 5.12 -0.08
C ILE A 50 7.32 4.10 -0.08
N THR A 51 8.54 4.56 0.17
CA THR A 51 9.74 3.71 0.20
C THR A 51 10.43 3.83 1.55
N ILE A 52 10.82 2.68 2.12
CA ILE A 52 11.56 2.60 3.38
C ILE A 52 12.95 2.06 3.07
N HIS A 53 13.98 2.89 3.27
CA HIS A 53 15.37 2.48 3.09
C HIS A 53 15.99 2.16 4.45
N LEU A 54 16.43 0.91 4.64
CA LEU A 54 17.16 0.48 5.84
C LEU A 54 18.67 0.44 5.54
N ILE A 55 19.47 1.18 6.31
CA ILE A 55 20.92 1.30 6.12
C ILE A 55 21.65 0.30 7.01
N ALA A 56 22.55 -0.49 6.42
CA ALA A 56 23.32 -1.50 7.16
C ALA A 56 24.37 -0.87 8.10
N GLN A 57 24.56 -1.44 9.29
CA GLN A 57 25.47 -0.89 10.32
C GLN A 57 26.95 -0.83 9.88
N ALA A 58 27.40 -1.76 9.02
CA ALA A 58 28.78 -1.77 8.52
C ALA A 58 29.04 -0.72 7.42
N SER A 59 27.99 -0.05 6.91
CA SER A 59 28.12 0.96 5.86
C SER A 59 28.51 2.34 6.40
N THR A 60 28.60 2.52 7.72
CA THR A 60 28.89 3.81 8.37
C THR A 60 30.34 4.31 8.19
N GLY A 61 31.20 3.56 7.47
CA GLY A 61 32.52 4.04 7.05
C GLY A 61 32.52 4.99 5.84
N GLY A 62 31.43 5.03 5.06
CA GLY A 62 31.38 5.78 3.80
C GLY A 62 30.61 7.12 3.83
N PHE A 63 29.93 7.44 4.93
CA PHE A 63 28.99 8.58 4.97
C PHE A 63 29.27 9.60 6.08
N ALA A 64 30.31 9.42 6.91
CA ALA A 64 30.57 10.26 8.08
C ALA A 64 31.69 11.32 7.91
N ALA A 65 32.33 11.43 6.74
CA ALA A 65 33.45 12.38 6.54
C ALA A 65 33.38 13.22 5.24
N ALA A 66 32.28 13.13 4.48
CA ALA A 66 32.06 13.97 3.30
C ALA A 66 30.57 14.34 3.19
N ALA A 67 30.14 15.23 4.07
CA ALA A 67 28.84 15.89 3.95
C ALA A 67 28.99 17.39 4.26
N ASN A 68 30.02 18.01 3.68
CA ASN A 68 29.83 19.32 3.10
C ASN A 68 29.86 19.09 1.58
N ASP A 69 28.69 19.23 0.97
CA ASP A 69 28.42 19.36 -0.46
C ASP A 69 28.99 18.34 -1.46
N THR A 70 28.05 17.79 -2.25
CA THR A 70 28.23 17.35 -3.66
C THR A 70 28.68 15.91 -3.99
N ALA A 71 28.26 14.87 -3.24
CA ALA A 71 28.44 13.48 -3.73
C ALA A 71 27.34 12.46 -3.38
N LEU A 72 26.28 12.86 -2.69
CA LEU A 72 25.04 12.07 -2.62
C LEU A 72 23.89 13.08 -2.65
N GLY A 73 23.55 13.54 -3.85
CA GLY A 73 22.57 14.59 -4.05
C GLY A 73 21.27 14.27 -3.32
N ASN A 74 20.63 15.32 -2.82
CA ASN A 74 19.31 15.31 -2.18
C ASN A 74 18.18 15.00 -3.19
N THR A 75 18.49 14.19 -4.19
CA THR A 75 17.60 13.60 -5.16
C THR A 75 17.88 12.12 -5.01
N ALA A 76 16.91 11.37 -4.47
CA ALA A 76 16.93 9.93 -4.73
C ALA A 76 17.15 9.73 -6.22
N PRO A 77 17.80 8.64 -6.68
CA PRO A 77 17.94 8.38 -8.11
C PRO A 77 16.63 8.73 -8.78
N THR A 78 16.67 9.70 -9.69
CA THR A 78 15.53 10.03 -10.54
C THR A 78 15.21 8.72 -11.24
N GLU A 79 14.21 8.00 -10.75
CA GLU A 79 13.71 6.83 -11.44
C GLU A 79 12.99 7.38 -12.66
N GLU A 80 13.71 7.39 -13.76
CA GLU A 80 13.21 7.77 -15.07
C GLU A 80 12.14 6.73 -15.42
N CYS A 81 10.90 7.18 -15.62
CA CYS A 81 9.93 6.31 -16.26
C CYS A 81 10.50 5.96 -17.65
N PRO A 82 10.51 4.69 -18.10
CA PRO A 82 11.11 4.30 -19.39
C PRO A 82 10.49 5.03 -20.60
N ASP A 83 9.35 5.72 -20.39
CA ASP A 83 8.62 6.55 -21.35
C ASP A 83 9.01 8.04 -21.32
N GLY A 84 9.99 8.45 -20.52
CA GLY A 84 10.47 9.84 -20.45
C GLY A 84 9.52 10.82 -19.75
N SER A 85 8.46 10.33 -19.10
CA SER A 85 7.52 11.14 -18.31
C SER A 85 7.93 11.29 -16.84
N ILE A 86 7.39 12.36 -16.23
CA ILE A 86 7.81 13.11 -15.03
C ILE A 86 8.60 12.31 -13.97
N ALA A 87 9.84 12.77 -13.77
CA ALA A 87 10.68 12.45 -12.62
C ALA A 87 10.02 12.92 -11.32
N TRP A 88 9.36 12.02 -10.57
CA TRP A 88 8.93 12.36 -9.22
C TRP A 88 10.15 12.48 -8.31
N THR A 89 10.40 13.68 -7.79
CA THR A 89 11.42 13.88 -6.75
C THR A 89 10.84 13.43 -5.41
N PRO A 90 11.37 12.35 -4.80
CA PRO A 90 10.81 11.87 -3.55
C PRO A 90 11.10 12.84 -2.41
N VAL A 91 10.11 13.02 -1.55
CA VAL A 91 10.20 13.88 -0.36
C VAL A 91 10.67 13.03 0.81
N LYS A 92 11.83 13.37 1.38
CA LYS A 92 12.34 12.70 2.58
C LYS A 92 11.45 13.03 3.78
N ILE A 93 11.00 12.00 4.49
CA ILE A 93 10.21 12.14 5.71
C ILE A 93 11.17 12.17 6.91
N GLU A 94 11.29 13.33 7.55
CA GLU A 94 12.11 13.50 8.77
C GLU A 94 11.32 13.18 10.04
N ASP A 95 10.03 13.57 10.11
CA ASP A 95 9.14 13.29 11.23
C ASP A 95 7.89 12.53 10.76
N VAL A 96 7.80 11.26 11.16
CA VAL A 96 6.70 10.36 10.81
C VAL A 96 5.36 10.81 11.41
N ARG A 97 5.37 11.47 12.58
CA ARG A 97 4.14 11.92 13.26
C ARG A 97 3.53 13.09 12.51
N LEU A 98 4.35 14.08 12.16
CA LEU A 98 3.91 15.22 11.36
C LEU A 98 3.45 14.77 9.97
N TRP A 99 4.20 13.86 9.33
CA TRP A 99 3.80 13.29 8.05
C TRP A 99 2.43 12.60 8.15
N LYS A 100 2.23 11.69 9.11
CA LYS A 100 0.92 11.01 9.31
C LYS A 100 -0.21 11.98 9.61
N ALA A 101 0.03 13.02 10.42
CA ALA A 101 -0.98 14.02 10.77
C ALA A 101 -1.41 14.89 9.57
N SER A 102 -0.55 15.01 8.54
CA SER A 102 -0.86 15.76 7.32
C SER A 102 -1.73 14.99 6.32
N LEU A 103 -1.89 13.67 6.51
CA LEU A 103 -2.65 12.81 5.60
C LEU A 103 -4.13 12.76 5.96
N HIS A 104 -4.97 12.67 4.93
CA HIS A 104 -6.39 12.37 5.11
C HIS A 104 -6.56 10.93 5.59
N LEU A 105 -7.37 10.73 6.62
CA LEU A 105 -7.75 9.39 7.09
C LEU A 105 -8.88 8.83 6.22
N SER A 106 -8.75 7.57 5.82
CA SER A 106 -9.87 6.84 5.20
C SER A 106 -10.90 6.48 6.26
N PRO A 107 -12.18 6.28 5.87
CA PRO A 107 -13.18 5.70 6.75
C PRO A 107 -12.73 4.34 7.30
N ALA A 108 -13.17 4.00 8.51
CA ALA A 108 -12.95 2.68 9.09
C ALA A 108 -13.69 1.60 8.31
N ALA A 109 -13.19 0.37 8.40
CA ALA A 109 -13.84 -0.80 7.86
C ALA A 109 -15.25 -0.96 8.46
N ARG A 110 -16.17 -1.54 7.69
CA ARG A 110 -17.54 -1.82 8.12
C ARG A 110 -17.85 -3.30 7.94
N PRO A 111 -18.59 -3.93 8.87
CA PRO A 111 -19.02 -5.31 8.71
C PRO A 111 -19.84 -5.48 7.43
N VAL A 112 -19.50 -6.49 6.62
CA VAL A 112 -20.20 -6.77 5.35
C VAL A 112 -21.59 -7.36 5.61
N LYS A 113 -21.71 -8.17 6.65
CA LYS A 113 -22.98 -8.75 7.14
C LYS A 113 -23.08 -8.56 8.65
N ASN A 114 -24.31 -8.48 9.16
CA ASN A 114 -24.54 -8.46 10.60
C ASN A 114 -24.16 -9.81 11.22
N LEU A 115 -23.52 -9.79 12.39
CA LEU A 115 -23.05 -11.01 13.06
C LEU A 115 -24.18 -12.01 13.35
N ARG A 116 -25.40 -11.54 13.59
CA ARG A 116 -26.57 -12.40 13.85
C ARG A 116 -26.92 -13.33 12.69
N ALA A 117 -26.54 -12.97 11.46
CA ALA A 117 -26.77 -13.83 10.29
C ALA A 117 -25.98 -15.15 10.35
N PHE A 118 -25.03 -15.29 11.29
CA PHE A 118 -24.20 -16.48 11.47
C PHE A 118 -24.50 -17.22 12.79
N GLU A 119 -25.56 -16.88 13.52
CA GLU A 119 -25.93 -17.53 14.80
C GLU A 119 -26.69 -18.87 14.60
N ASP A 120 -27.24 -19.12 13.39
CA ASP A 120 -28.07 -20.30 13.09
C ASP A 120 -27.33 -21.65 13.09
N PHE A 121 -26.02 -21.67 13.32
CA PHE A 121 -25.23 -22.91 13.39
C PHE A 121 -25.32 -23.62 14.77
N GLY A 122 -26.05 -23.06 15.74
CA GLY A 122 -26.07 -23.54 17.13
C GLY A 122 -27.36 -24.23 17.63
N SER A 123 -28.46 -24.25 16.87
CA SER A 123 -29.77 -24.69 17.38
C SER A 123 -30.19 -26.11 16.95
N GLY A 124 -29.24 -26.97 16.63
CA GLY A 124 -29.50 -28.36 16.22
C GLY A 124 -28.91 -29.38 17.20
N VAL A 125 -29.48 -29.47 18.41
CA VAL A 125 -29.44 -30.67 19.27
C VAL A 125 -30.80 -30.84 19.93
#